data_AF-A0A1Q5PIP9-F1
#
_entry.id   AF-A0A1Q5PIP9-F1
#
_cell.length_a   1.000
_cell.length_b   1.000
_cell.length_c   1.000
_cell.angle_alpha   90.00
_cell.angle_beta   90.00
_cell.angle_gamma   90.00
#
_symmetry.space_group_name_H-M   'P 1'
#
loop_
_entity.id
_entity.type
_entity.pdbx_description
1 polymer ?
#
loop_
_entity_poly.entity_id
_entity_poly.type
_entity_poly.pdbx_seq_one_letter_code
_entity_poly.pdbx_strand_id
1 'polypeptide(L)'
;MRKSLRGTLSLCAAAMLLLITSCVTIPKASVELSGELTQMILHARVSHLRLLDQYTRLQKDKVDKFMEEDYVPSFTANFVKESGVLANIQSASTDEEKGTEIIEFAQAAIPIIDGRRSSMMKAVDEMDRLIRSQVEAHYQEMLHVNRALTAHLGSAAEVVETRKQLQRQLNVDTESLIPIDKVNQVMEKMLKAGAKAEDIPSLVNDFKEKVNKVTNGKAE
;
A
#
# COMPACT_ATOMS: atom_id res chain seq x y z
N MET A 1 69.17 -1.37 -43.08
CA MET A 1 68.30 -1.40 -41.87
C MET A 1 67.02 -0.53 -41.94
N ARG A 2 66.72 0.20 -43.03
CA ARG A 2 65.48 1.01 -43.15
C ARG A 2 64.24 0.26 -43.69
N LYS A 3 64.38 -0.95 -44.24
CA LYS A 3 63.27 -1.71 -44.86
C LYS A 3 62.47 -2.56 -43.85
N SER A 4 63.07 -3.06 -42.77
CA SER A 4 62.32 -3.83 -41.75
C SER A 4 61.49 -2.95 -40.81
N LEU A 5 61.86 -1.67 -40.64
CA LEU A 5 61.16 -0.71 -39.79
C LEU A 5 59.82 -0.21 -40.40
N ARG A 6 59.69 -0.24 -41.73
CA ARG A 6 58.45 0.12 -42.45
C ARG A 6 57.41 -1.01 -42.42
N GLY A 7 57.85 -2.27 -42.41
CA GLY A 7 56.96 -3.42 -42.37
C GLY A 7 56.28 -3.60 -41.01
N THR A 8 57.01 -3.41 -39.91
CA THR A 8 56.46 -3.50 -38.55
C THR A 8 55.53 -2.35 -38.20
N LEU A 9 55.80 -1.13 -38.69
CA LEU A 9 54.93 0.04 -38.50
C LEU A 9 53.59 -0.11 -39.24
N SER A 10 53.61 -0.71 -40.43
CA SER A 10 52.40 -0.99 -41.22
C SER A 10 51.56 -2.13 -40.62
N LEU A 11 52.20 -3.12 -40.01
CA LEU A 11 51.51 -4.25 -39.36
C LEU A 11 50.82 -3.81 -38.05
N CYS A 12 51.46 -2.94 -37.25
CA CYS A 12 50.86 -2.36 -36.05
C CYS A 12 49.71 -1.40 -36.39
N ALA A 13 49.82 -0.61 -37.47
CA ALA A 13 48.74 0.26 -37.92
C ALA A 13 47.50 -0.54 -38.38
N ALA A 14 47.70 -1.65 -39.09
CA ALA A 14 46.61 -2.55 -39.50
C ALA A 14 45.95 -3.26 -38.32
N ALA A 15 46.71 -3.66 -37.30
CA ALA A 15 46.17 -4.27 -36.08
C ALA A 15 45.38 -3.27 -35.21
N MET A 16 45.78 -2.00 -35.18
CA MET A 16 45.07 -0.93 -34.45
C MET A 16 43.77 -0.48 -35.16
N LEU A 17 43.70 -0.62 -36.49
CA LEU A 17 42.48 -0.41 -37.29
C LEU A 17 41.43 -1.53 -37.13
N LEU A 18 41.82 -2.73 -36.69
CA LEU A 18 40.88 -3.83 -36.40
C LEU A 18 40.23 -3.74 -35.01
N LEU A 19 40.75 -2.91 -34.11
CA LEU A 19 40.20 -2.74 -32.76
C LEU A 19 39.07 -1.70 -32.67
N ILE A 20 38.98 -0.79 -33.67
CA ILE A 20 37.97 0.27 -33.74
C ILE A 20 36.61 -0.18 -34.30
N THR A 21 36.45 -1.42 -34.74
CA THR A 21 35.15 -1.99 -35.13
C THR A 21 34.41 -2.67 -33.97
N SER A 22 34.96 -2.64 -32.76
CA SER A 22 34.29 -3.11 -31.54
C SER A 22 33.33 -2.09 -30.92
N CYS A 23 32.75 -1.20 -31.73
CA CYS A 23 31.57 -0.43 -31.36
C CYS A 23 30.41 -1.41 -31.21
N VAL A 24 30.23 -1.93 -29.99
CA VAL A 24 29.11 -2.76 -29.56
C VAL A 24 27.82 -2.11 -30.06
N THR A 25 27.23 -2.73 -31.09
CA THR A 25 25.86 -2.43 -31.50
C THR A 25 24.97 -2.87 -30.35
N ILE A 26 24.16 -1.96 -29.81
CA ILE A 26 23.21 -2.32 -28.74
C ILE A 26 22.34 -3.47 -29.27
N PRO A 27 22.38 -4.66 -28.64
CA PRO A 27 21.67 -5.82 -29.16
C PRO A 27 20.16 -5.54 -29.13
N LYS A 28 19.45 -5.85 -30.22
CA LYS A 28 17.97 -5.80 -30.27
C LYS A 28 17.33 -6.58 -29.11
N ALA A 29 18.00 -7.63 -28.64
CA ALA A 29 17.65 -8.41 -27.46
C ALA A 29 17.51 -7.57 -26.18
N SER A 30 18.28 -6.49 -26.00
CA SER A 30 18.17 -5.63 -24.82
C SER A 30 16.88 -4.80 -24.82
N VAL A 31 16.44 -4.35 -26.00
CA VAL A 31 15.17 -3.61 -26.17
C VAL A 31 13.98 -4.55 -25.97
N GLU A 32 14.06 -5.76 -26.51
CA GLU A 32 13.04 -6.81 -26.36
C GLU A 32 12.86 -7.24 -24.89
N LEU A 33 13.96 -7.48 -24.19
CA LEU A 33 13.96 -7.79 -22.75
C LEU A 33 13.33 -6.67 -21.90
N SER A 34 13.54 -5.41 -22.27
CA SER A 34 12.88 -4.27 -21.61
C SER A 34 11.37 -4.26 -21.84
N GLY A 35 10.91 -4.75 -23.00
CA GLY A 35 9.51 -5.01 -23.30
C GLY A 35 8.91 -6.08 -22.38
N GLU A 36 9.61 -7.20 -22.18
CA GLU A 36 9.20 -8.27 -21.25
C GLU A 36 9.15 -7.77 -19.81
N LEU A 37 10.10 -6.92 -19.40
CA LEU A 37 10.11 -6.31 -18.07
C LEU A 37 8.86 -5.45 -17.82
N THR A 38 8.32 -4.79 -18.83
CA THR A 38 7.03 -4.08 -18.71
C THR A 38 5.90 -5.02 -18.29
N GLN A 39 5.81 -6.21 -18.92
CA GLN A 39 4.77 -7.19 -18.59
C GLN A 39 4.96 -7.76 -17.19
N MET A 40 6.20 -8.04 -16.79
CA MET A 40 6.51 -8.49 -15.42
C MET A 40 6.09 -7.46 -14.37
N ILE A 41 6.39 -6.17 -14.60
CA ILE A 41 5.98 -5.07 -13.71
C ILE A 41 4.45 -5.02 -13.58
N LEU A 42 3.71 -5.14 -14.69
CA LEU A 42 2.24 -5.13 -14.69
C LEU A 42 1.65 -6.35 -13.97
N HIS A 43 2.21 -7.55 -14.17
CA HIS A 43 1.76 -8.76 -13.49
C HIS A 43 2.04 -8.70 -11.97
N ALA A 44 3.21 -8.21 -11.57
CA ALA A 44 3.54 -8.01 -10.17
C ALA A 44 2.57 -7.01 -9.51
N ARG A 45 2.24 -5.92 -10.21
CA ARG A 45 1.22 -4.95 -9.75
C ARG A 45 -0.12 -5.62 -9.48
N VAL A 46 -0.66 -6.36 -10.45
CA VAL A 46 -1.96 -7.03 -10.29
C VAL A 46 -1.92 -8.03 -9.13
N SER A 47 -0.81 -8.78 -8.98
CA SER A 47 -0.62 -9.71 -7.87
C SER A 47 -0.64 -9.02 -6.51
N HIS A 48 0.11 -7.93 -6.34
CA HIS A 48 0.18 -7.18 -5.07
C HIS A 48 -1.15 -6.52 -4.72
N LEU A 49 -1.88 -5.98 -5.70
CA LEU A 49 -3.20 -5.40 -5.46
C LEU A 49 -4.22 -6.45 -5.00
N ARG A 50 -4.16 -7.66 -5.57
CA ARG A 50 -4.99 -8.79 -5.13
C ARG A 50 -4.64 -9.22 -3.71
N LEU A 51 -3.35 -9.24 -3.37
CA LEU A 51 -2.92 -9.52 -2.00
C LEU A 51 -3.47 -8.47 -1.03
N LEU A 52 -3.40 -7.19 -1.40
CA LEU A 52 -3.97 -6.10 -0.61
C LEU A 52 -5.49 -6.26 -0.44
N ASP A 53 -6.22 -6.65 -1.50
CA ASP A 53 -7.66 -6.93 -1.41
C ASP A 53 -7.96 -8.03 -0.37
N GLN A 54 -7.18 -9.11 -0.35
CA GLN A 54 -7.34 -10.19 0.62
C GLN A 54 -7.00 -9.73 2.04
N TYR A 55 -5.92 -8.98 2.21
CA TYR A 55 -5.53 -8.42 3.48
C TYR A 55 -6.61 -7.49 4.05
N THR A 56 -7.18 -6.61 3.22
CA THR A 56 -8.26 -5.69 3.62
C THR A 56 -9.52 -6.45 4.03
N ARG A 57 -9.88 -7.54 3.34
CA ARG A 57 -10.98 -8.43 3.77
C ARG A 57 -10.72 -9.00 5.16
N LEU A 58 -9.52 -9.54 5.40
CA LEU A 58 -9.16 -10.07 6.72
C LEU A 58 -9.25 -9.03 7.83
N GLN A 59 -8.91 -7.77 7.56
CA GLN A 59 -9.07 -6.70 8.55
C GLN A 59 -10.53 -6.36 8.82
N LYS A 60 -11.40 -6.38 7.80
CA LYS A 60 -12.86 -6.20 7.98
C LYS A 60 -13.46 -7.34 8.78
N ASP A 61 -13.08 -8.58 8.48
CA ASP A 61 -13.55 -9.75 9.22
C ASP A 61 -13.15 -9.67 10.71
N LYS A 62 -11.97 -9.13 11.03
CA LYS A 62 -11.58 -8.87 12.43
C LYS A 62 -12.45 -7.80 13.10
N VAL A 63 -12.85 -6.76 12.37
CA VAL A 63 -13.78 -5.74 12.88
C VAL A 63 -15.12 -6.40 13.19
N ASP A 64 -15.67 -7.19 12.28
CA ASP A 64 -16.95 -7.85 12.48
C ASP A 64 -16.90 -8.82 13.66
N LYS A 65 -15.85 -9.64 13.73
CA LYS A 65 -15.62 -10.56 14.85
C LYS A 65 -15.55 -9.83 16.20
N PHE A 66 -14.77 -8.75 16.28
CA PHE A 66 -14.71 -7.93 17.49
C PHE A 66 -16.06 -7.30 17.85
N MET A 67 -16.83 -6.84 16.86
CA MET A 67 -18.17 -6.29 17.11
C MET A 67 -19.07 -7.34 17.74
N GLU A 68 -19.08 -8.56 17.20
CA GLU A 68 -19.97 -9.63 17.62
C GLU A 68 -19.54 -10.29 18.93
N GLU A 69 -18.26 -10.57 19.10
CA GLU A 69 -17.75 -11.36 20.22
C GLU A 69 -17.38 -10.51 21.44
N ASP A 70 -16.97 -9.25 21.25
CA ASP A 70 -16.43 -8.41 22.32
C ASP A 70 -17.28 -7.15 22.57
N TYR A 71 -17.43 -6.29 21.56
CA TYR A 71 -17.99 -4.96 21.74
C TYR A 71 -19.49 -4.99 22.03
N VAL A 72 -20.30 -5.65 21.19
CA VAL A 72 -21.76 -5.69 21.38
C VAL A 72 -22.14 -6.32 22.73
N PRO A 73 -21.57 -7.47 23.14
CA PRO A 73 -21.85 -8.03 24.46
C PRO A 73 -21.47 -7.08 25.60
N SER A 74 -20.28 -6.48 25.57
CA SER A 74 -19.83 -5.56 26.63
C SER A 74 -20.65 -4.27 26.65
N PHE A 75 -20.97 -3.70 25.49
CA PHE A 75 -21.80 -2.51 25.37
C PHE A 75 -23.20 -2.78 25.89
N THR A 76 -23.83 -3.87 25.45
CA THR A 76 -25.20 -4.23 25.86
C THR A 76 -25.28 -4.44 27.36
N ALA A 77 -24.33 -5.15 27.97
CA ALA A 77 -24.30 -5.36 29.42
C ALA A 77 -24.26 -4.04 30.20
N ASN A 78 -23.45 -3.07 29.75
CA ASN A 78 -23.35 -1.76 30.38
C ASN A 78 -24.59 -0.88 30.09
N PHE A 79 -25.03 -0.87 28.84
CA PHE A 79 -26.14 -0.03 28.38
C PHE A 79 -27.48 -0.46 29.00
N VAL A 80 -27.70 -1.76 29.18
CA VAL A 80 -28.85 -2.30 29.94
C VAL A 80 -28.81 -1.88 31.41
N LYS A 81 -27.61 -1.89 32.00
CA LYS A 81 -27.43 -1.48 33.40
C LYS A 81 -27.69 0.02 33.59
N GLU A 82 -27.26 0.85 32.64
CA GLU A 82 -27.40 2.30 32.70
C GLU A 82 -28.81 2.78 32.32
N SER A 83 -29.50 2.10 31.39
CA SER A 83 -30.83 2.49 30.93
C SER A 83 -31.95 2.16 31.93
N GLY A 84 -31.72 1.21 32.84
CA GLY A 84 -32.77 0.71 33.74
C GLY A 84 -33.83 -0.13 33.04
N VAL A 85 -33.65 -0.48 31.77
CA VAL A 85 -34.65 -1.18 30.95
C VAL A 85 -35.14 -2.49 31.59
N LEU A 86 -34.27 -3.23 32.29
CA LEU A 86 -34.68 -4.45 32.98
C LEU A 86 -35.66 -4.17 34.13
N ALA A 87 -35.48 -3.06 34.86
CA ALA A 87 -36.41 -2.66 35.91
C ALA A 87 -37.76 -2.25 35.30
N ASN A 88 -37.74 -1.50 34.20
CA ASN A 88 -38.96 -1.10 33.50
C ASN A 88 -39.73 -2.32 32.99
N ILE A 89 -39.06 -3.27 32.32
CA ILE A 89 -39.64 -4.53 31.84
C ILE A 89 -40.22 -5.36 33.01
N GLN A 90 -39.53 -5.41 34.15
CA GLN A 90 -40.02 -6.13 35.34
C GLN A 90 -41.26 -5.46 35.96
N SER A 91 -41.37 -4.14 35.87
CA SER A 91 -42.48 -3.36 36.40
C SER A 91 -43.70 -3.28 35.45
N ALA A 92 -43.52 -3.60 34.17
CA ALA A 92 -44.56 -3.58 33.16
C ALA A 92 -45.63 -4.65 33.43
N SER A 93 -46.89 -4.24 33.33
CA SER A 93 -48.07 -5.06 33.66
C SER A 93 -48.57 -5.87 32.47
N THR A 94 -48.27 -5.45 31.24
CA THR A 94 -48.69 -6.14 30.02
C THR A 94 -47.49 -6.53 29.15
N ASP A 95 -47.70 -7.49 28.25
CA ASP A 95 -46.67 -7.87 27.28
C ASP A 95 -46.44 -6.78 26.23
N GLU A 96 -47.45 -5.94 25.97
CA GLU A 96 -47.32 -4.77 25.08
C GLU A 96 -46.35 -3.73 25.68
N GLU A 97 -46.50 -3.40 26.96
CA GLU A 97 -45.60 -2.49 27.68
C GLU A 97 -44.15 -3.01 27.68
N LYS A 98 -43.95 -4.31 27.94
CA LYS A 98 -42.61 -4.93 27.85
C LYS A 98 -42.04 -4.85 26.44
N GLY A 99 -42.88 -5.06 25.43
CA GLY A 99 -42.50 -4.94 24.03
C GLY A 99 -42.02 -3.53 23.69
N THR A 100 -42.72 -2.50 24.18
CA THR A 100 -42.34 -1.09 24.01
C THR A 100 -40.98 -0.80 24.62
N GLU A 101 -40.71 -1.21 25.86
CA GLU A 101 -39.40 -1.00 26.51
C GLU A 101 -38.26 -1.67 25.74
N ILE A 102 -38.47 -2.87 25.21
CA ILE A 102 -37.48 -3.57 24.38
C ILE A 102 -37.22 -2.81 23.07
N ILE A 103 -38.27 -2.33 22.42
CA ILE A 103 -38.17 -1.59 21.16
C ILE A 103 -37.43 -0.27 21.37
N GLU A 104 -37.79 0.50 22.40
CA GLU A 104 -37.14 1.79 22.71
C GLU A 104 -35.67 1.59 23.06
N PHE A 105 -35.35 0.56 23.84
CA PHE A 105 -33.96 0.18 24.12
C PHE A 105 -33.20 -0.14 22.83
N ALA A 106 -33.78 -0.97 21.95
CA ALA A 106 -33.16 -1.34 20.69
C ALA A 106 -32.96 -0.11 19.77
N GLN A 107 -33.94 0.78 19.69
CA GLN A 107 -33.87 2.02 18.91
C GLN A 107 -32.77 2.95 19.41
N ALA A 108 -32.47 2.97 20.71
CA ALA A 108 -31.36 3.72 21.27
C ALA A 108 -30.00 3.03 21.06
N ALA A 109 -29.94 1.70 21.20
CA ALA A 109 -28.71 0.91 21.15
C ALA A 109 -28.17 0.72 19.72
N ILE A 110 -29.03 0.39 18.76
CA ILE A 110 -28.65 0.03 17.39
C ILE A 110 -27.83 1.14 16.70
N PRO A 111 -28.24 2.43 16.73
CA PRO A 111 -27.46 3.50 16.10
C PRO A 111 -26.05 3.65 16.65
N ILE A 112 -25.85 3.37 17.94
CA ILE A 112 -24.53 3.45 18.59
C ILE A 112 -23.64 2.29 18.10
N ILE A 113 -24.18 1.07 18.08
CA ILE A 113 -23.50 -0.13 17.59
C ILE A 113 -23.12 0.03 16.11
N ASP A 114 -24.08 0.45 15.29
CA ASP A 114 -23.88 0.65 13.86
C ASP A 114 -22.92 1.81 13.56
N GLY A 115 -23.01 2.90 14.33
CA GLY A 115 -22.08 4.02 14.24
C GLY A 115 -20.64 3.59 14.52
N ARG A 116 -20.45 2.75 15.54
CA ARG A 116 -19.14 2.17 15.87
C ARG A 116 -18.62 1.25 14.76
N ARG A 117 -19.43 0.30 14.28
CA ARG A 117 -19.08 -0.60 13.17
C ARG A 117 -18.72 0.20 11.91
N SER A 118 -19.56 1.15 11.54
CA SER A 118 -19.36 2.01 10.36
C SER A 118 -18.05 2.79 10.46
N SER A 119 -17.74 3.35 11.63
CA SER A 119 -16.51 4.11 11.86
C SER A 119 -15.27 3.23 11.68
N MET A 120 -15.29 2.00 12.21
CA MET A 120 -14.17 1.08 12.05
C MET A 120 -14.01 0.59 10.60
N MET A 121 -15.11 0.26 9.93
CA MET A 121 -15.08 -0.15 8.52
C MET A 121 -14.52 0.96 7.61
N LYS A 122 -14.97 2.21 7.82
CA LYS A 122 -14.42 3.37 7.11
C LYS A 122 -12.93 3.56 7.36
N ALA A 123 -12.46 3.36 8.59
CA ALA A 123 -11.04 3.45 8.89
C ALA A 123 -10.21 2.41 8.13
N VAL A 124 -10.70 1.17 8.03
CA VAL A 124 -10.06 0.12 7.21
C VAL A 124 -10.05 0.52 5.74
N ASP A 125 -11.16 1.03 5.20
CA ASP A 125 -11.25 1.49 3.80
C ASP A 125 -10.30 2.65 3.52
N GLU A 126 -10.15 3.60 4.45
CA GLU A 126 -9.22 4.72 4.31
C GLU A 126 -7.77 4.27 4.32
N MET A 127 -7.40 3.33 5.21
CA MET A 127 -6.05 2.74 5.22
C MET A 127 -5.75 1.98 3.93
N ASP A 128 -6.68 1.16 3.42
CA ASP A 128 -6.55 0.47 2.12
C ASP A 128 -6.32 1.46 0.99
N ARG A 129 -7.13 2.52 0.92
CA ARG A 129 -7.04 3.53 -0.15
C ARG A 129 -5.66 4.18 -0.19
N LEU A 130 -5.09 4.49 0.97
CA LEU A 130 -3.76 5.11 1.09
C LEU A 130 -2.66 4.15 0.62
N ILE A 131 -2.66 2.91 1.12
CA ILE A 131 -1.66 1.90 0.76
C ILE A 131 -1.75 1.59 -0.74
N ARG A 132 -2.96 1.39 -1.25
CA ARG A 132 -3.20 1.18 -2.68
C ARG A 132 -2.62 2.31 -3.50
N SER A 133 -2.90 3.56 -3.15
CA SER A 133 -2.35 4.72 -3.86
C SER A 133 -0.82 4.71 -3.91
N GLN A 134 -0.14 4.28 -2.84
CA GLN A 134 1.32 4.18 -2.81
C GLN A 134 1.86 3.06 -3.68
N VAL A 135 1.24 1.88 -3.60
CA VAL A 135 1.59 0.73 -4.45
C VAL A 135 1.45 1.13 -5.93
N GLU A 136 0.37 1.81 -6.30
CA GLU A 136 0.19 2.25 -7.68
C GLU A 136 1.18 3.30 -8.13
N ALA A 137 1.46 4.30 -7.29
CA ALA A 137 2.46 5.30 -7.58
C ALA A 137 3.84 4.65 -7.85
N HIS A 138 4.23 3.68 -7.01
CA HIS A 138 5.48 2.96 -7.16
C HIS A 138 5.56 2.17 -8.48
N TYR A 139 4.49 1.45 -8.84
CA TYR A 139 4.46 0.74 -10.11
C TYR A 139 4.46 1.67 -11.33
N GLN A 140 3.82 2.84 -11.24
CA GLN A 140 3.92 3.85 -12.30
C GLN A 140 5.34 4.41 -12.45
N GLU A 141 6.05 4.60 -11.33
CA GLU A 141 7.46 4.99 -11.34
C GLU A 141 8.34 3.92 -11.99
N MET A 142 8.16 2.65 -11.62
CA MET A 142 8.87 1.54 -12.27
C MET A 142 8.62 1.48 -13.78
N LEU A 143 7.38 1.68 -14.22
CA LEU A 143 7.04 1.73 -15.64
C LEU A 143 7.70 2.93 -16.34
N HIS A 144 7.76 4.09 -15.67
CA HIS A 144 8.43 5.28 -16.20
C HIS A 144 9.93 5.04 -16.38
N VAL A 145 10.60 4.52 -15.35
CA VAL A 145 12.02 4.13 -15.38
C VAL A 145 12.28 3.12 -16.50
N ASN A 146 11.42 2.11 -16.64
CA ASN A 146 11.57 1.10 -17.69
C ASN A 146 11.41 1.69 -19.09
N ARG A 147 10.44 2.60 -19.31
CA ARG A 147 10.28 3.28 -20.60
C ARG A 147 11.49 4.15 -20.93
N ALA A 148 12.02 4.88 -19.95
CA ALA A 148 13.25 5.64 -20.12
C ALA A 148 14.40 4.71 -20.52
N LEU A 149 14.60 3.59 -19.81
CA LEU A 149 15.60 2.58 -20.14
C LEU A 149 15.44 2.03 -21.56
N THR A 150 14.22 1.68 -21.97
CA THR A 150 13.93 1.24 -23.35
C THR A 150 14.33 2.29 -24.38
N ALA A 151 13.99 3.56 -24.14
CA ALA A 151 14.36 4.66 -25.02
C ALA A 151 15.90 4.87 -25.07
N HIS A 152 16.60 4.69 -23.94
CA HIS A 152 18.05 4.74 -23.87
C HIS A 152 18.72 3.60 -24.65
N LEU A 153 18.23 2.37 -24.49
CA LEU A 153 18.70 1.22 -25.27
C LEU A 153 18.45 1.41 -26.76
N GLY A 154 17.38 2.12 -27.14
CA GLY A 154 17.09 2.45 -28.53
C GLY A 154 17.91 3.61 -29.12
N SER A 155 18.48 4.50 -28.30
CA SER A 155 19.04 5.80 -28.77
C SER A 155 20.57 5.93 -28.78
N ALA A 156 21.32 4.92 -28.34
CA ALA A 156 22.81 4.94 -28.34
C ALA A 156 23.46 6.16 -27.62
N ALA A 157 22.74 6.80 -26.69
CA ALA A 157 23.13 8.07 -26.06
C ALA A 157 23.91 7.93 -24.73
N GLU A 158 24.60 9.01 -24.32
CA GLU A 158 25.52 9.09 -23.16
C GLU A 158 24.98 8.53 -21.84
N VAL A 159 25.87 7.83 -21.12
CA VAL A 159 25.53 6.73 -20.19
C VAL A 159 25.40 7.15 -18.71
N VAL A 160 25.96 8.30 -18.31
CA VAL A 160 26.26 8.55 -16.89
C VAL A 160 25.16 9.30 -16.14
N GLU A 161 24.66 10.42 -16.67
CA GLU A 161 23.70 11.26 -15.94
C GLU A 161 22.28 10.65 -15.91
N THR A 162 21.85 10.06 -17.02
CA THR A 162 20.64 9.25 -17.08
C THR A 162 20.66 8.11 -16.06
N ARG A 163 21.77 7.36 -15.97
CA ARG A 163 21.89 6.24 -15.02
C ARG A 163 21.78 6.72 -13.58
N LYS A 164 22.45 7.82 -13.23
CA LYS A 164 22.34 8.43 -11.88
C LYS A 164 20.91 8.86 -11.58
N GLN A 165 20.21 9.45 -12.55
CA GLN A 165 18.82 9.87 -12.39
C GLN A 165 17.88 8.67 -12.16
N LEU A 166 17.99 7.60 -12.96
CA LEU A 166 17.20 6.38 -12.79
C LEU A 166 17.50 5.67 -11.46
N GLN A 167 18.77 5.64 -11.04
CA GLN A 167 19.16 5.03 -9.77
C GLN A 167 18.60 5.76 -8.55
N ARG A 168 18.47 7.09 -8.60
CA ARG A 168 17.78 7.86 -7.55
C ARG A 168 16.28 7.53 -7.48
N GLN A 169 15.62 7.35 -8.62
CA GLN A 169 14.21 6.97 -8.71
C GLN A 169 13.94 5.55 -8.18
N LEU A 170 14.90 4.63 -8.32
CA LEU A 170 14.76 3.24 -7.87
C LEU A 170 15.06 3.02 -6.37
N ASN A 171 15.63 3.99 -5.67
CA ASN A 171 16.00 3.86 -4.26
C ASN A 171 14.75 4.03 -3.36
N VAL A 172 13.91 3.00 -3.33
CA VAL A 172 12.68 2.98 -2.55
C VAL A 172 12.82 2.09 -1.34
N ASP A 173 12.72 2.69 -0.15
CA ASP A 173 12.43 1.97 1.10
C ASP A 173 11.14 1.15 0.96
N THR A 174 11.25 -0.18 0.91
CA THR A 174 10.11 -1.08 0.69
C THR A 174 9.19 -1.17 1.91
N GLU A 175 9.69 -0.94 3.13
CA GLU A 175 8.85 -0.90 4.35
C GLU A 175 7.93 0.33 4.35
N SER A 176 8.32 1.38 3.63
CA SER A 176 7.51 2.58 3.45
C SER A 176 6.33 2.43 2.50
N LEU A 177 6.40 1.49 1.56
CA LEU A 177 5.41 1.30 0.50
C LEU A 177 4.17 0.56 0.98
N ILE A 178 4.35 -0.39 1.88
CA ILE A 178 3.27 -1.20 2.44
C ILE A 178 3.46 -1.30 3.95
N PRO A 179 3.04 -0.27 4.72
CA PRO A 179 3.26 -0.19 6.16
C PRO A 179 2.31 -1.09 6.96
N ILE A 180 2.34 -2.40 6.70
CA ILE A 180 1.46 -3.42 7.31
C ILE A 180 1.51 -3.36 8.84
N ASP A 181 2.70 -3.18 9.43
CA ASP A 181 2.84 -3.07 10.89
C ASP A 181 2.11 -1.86 11.46
N LYS A 182 2.11 -0.74 10.73
CA LYS A 182 1.36 0.46 11.14
C LYS A 182 -0.14 0.22 11.04
N VAL A 183 -0.60 -0.49 10.01
CA VAL A 183 -2.02 -0.90 9.91
C VAL A 183 -2.39 -1.78 11.09
N ASN A 184 -1.59 -2.80 11.40
CA ASN A 184 -1.85 -3.69 12.53
C ASN A 184 -1.89 -2.92 13.86
N GLN A 185 -1.01 -1.94 14.07
CA GLN A 185 -1.05 -1.07 15.26
C GLN A 185 -2.34 -0.23 15.34
N VAL A 186 -2.83 0.30 14.22
CA VAL A 186 -4.10 1.03 14.19
C VAL A 186 -5.26 0.08 14.49
N MET A 187 -5.27 -1.10 13.87
CA MET A 187 -6.26 -2.15 14.13
C MET A 187 -6.28 -2.55 15.60
N GLU A 188 -5.13 -2.84 16.21
CA GLU A 188 -5.03 -3.16 17.64
C GLU A 188 -5.63 -2.07 18.53
N LYS A 189 -5.43 -0.79 18.20
CA LYS A 189 -6.01 0.31 18.97
C LYS A 189 -7.52 0.43 18.75
N MET A 190 -8.00 0.21 17.53
CA MET A 190 -9.42 0.24 17.19
C MET A 190 -10.21 -0.90 17.87
N LEU A 191 -9.59 -2.08 17.95
CA LEU A 191 -10.18 -3.29 18.52
C LEU A 191 -10.04 -3.40 20.05
N LYS A 192 -9.65 -2.31 20.74
CA LYS A 192 -9.67 -2.28 22.22
C LYS A 192 -11.07 -1.96 22.73
N ALA A 193 -11.56 -2.79 23.64
CA ALA A 193 -12.78 -2.52 24.40
C ALA A 193 -12.64 -1.19 25.16
N GLY A 194 -13.47 -0.21 24.81
CA GLY A 194 -13.47 1.14 25.41
C GLY A 194 -12.93 2.27 24.52
N ALA A 195 -12.30 1.98 23.38
CA ALA A 195 -12.02 3.02 22.39
C ALA A 195 -13.35 3.61 21.87
N LYS A 196 -13.47 4.94 21.80
CA LYS A 196 -14.71 5.59 21.34
C LYS A 196 -14.73 5.79 19.84
N ALA A 197 -15.92 5.85 19.22
CA ALA A 197 -16.04 5.95 17.76
C ALA A 197 -15.40 7.25 17.24
N GLU A 198 -15.48 8.30 18.05
CA GLU A 198 -14.93 9.63 17.81
C GLU A 198 -13.39 9.65 17.81
N ASP A 199 -12.75 8.67 18.45
CA ASP A 199 -11.28 8.56 18.50
C ASP A 199 -10.73 7.89 17.24
N ILE A 200 -11.53 7.08 16.52
CA ILE A 200 -11.08 6.32 15.34
C ILE A 200 -10.51 7.24 14.24
N PRO A 201 -11.17 8.36 13.86
CA PRO A 201 -10.61 9.28 12.88
C PRO A 201 -9.20 9.79 13.21
N SER A 202 -8.89 9.98 14.50
CA SER A 202 -7.55 10.43 14.93
C SER A 202 -6.48 9.38 14.65
N LEU A 203 -6.79 8.09 14.86
CA LEU A 203 -5.87 6.98 14.58
C LEU A 203 -5.56 6.89 13.09
N VAL A 204 -6.57 7.11 12.24
CA VAL A 204 -6.39 7.11 10.79
C VAL A 204 -5.61 8.34 10.32
N ASN A 205 -5.79 9.49 10.95
CA ASN A 205 -5.01 10.69 10.65
C ASN A 205 -3.53 10.54 11.05
N ASP A 206 -3.26 9.97 12.22
CA ASP A 206 -1.89 9.62 12.64
C ASP A 206 -1.23 8.67 11.65
N PHE A 207 -1.99 7.69 11.14
CA PHE A 207 -1.53 6.79 10.08
C PHE A 207 -1.20 7.57 8.80
N LYS A 208 -2.14 8.40 8.31
CA LYS A 208 -1.93 9.26 7.12
C LYS A 208 -0.65 10.08 7.24
N GLU A 209 -0.42 10.75 8.36
CA GLU A 209 0.80 11.54 8.57
C GLU A 209 2.07 10.69 8.52
N LYS A 210 2.05 9.54 9.19
CA LYS A 210 3.19 8.60 9.21
C LYS A 210 3.45 7.94 7.86
N VAL A 211 2.46 7.88 7.00
CA VAL A 211 2.57 7.35 5.64
C VAL A 211 3.12 8.45 4.72
N ASN A 212 2.59 9.67 4.81
CA ASN A 212 3.03 10.81 4.01
C ASN A 212 4.45 11.30 4.34
N LYS A 213 4.87 11.27 5.61
CA LYS A 213 6.25 11.66 5.99
C LYS A 213 7.31 10.79 5.31
N VAL A 214 7.00 9.52 5.06
CA VAL A 214 7.96 8.60 4.41
C VAL A 214 7.98 8.80 2.89
N THR A 215 6.86 9.25 2.31
CA THR A 215 6.79 9.62 0.88
C THR A 215 7.49 10.95 0.60
N ASN A 216 7.41 11.93 1.50
CA ASN A 216 7.94 13.29 1.30
C ASN A 216 9.38 13.50 1.80
N GLY A 217 9.89 12.64 2.69
CA GLY A 217 11.28 12.73 3.20
C GLY A 217 12.38 12.40 2.18
N LYS A 218 12.06 12.29 0.89
CA LYS A 218 13.00 11.96 -0.21
C LYS A 218 13.23 13.10 -1.19
N ALA A 219 12.70 14.30 -0.91
CA ALA A 219 12.85 15.48 -1.75
C ALA A 219 14.01 16.41 -1.34
N GLU A 220 14.82 16.05 -0.35
CA GLU A 220 16.03 16.79 0.07
C GLU A 220 17.31 16.02 -0.26
#